data_AF-A0A1H7HVF3-F1
#
_entry.id   AF-A0A1H7HVF3-F1
#
_cell.length_a   1.000
_cell.length_b   1.000
_cell.length_c   1.000
_cell.angle_alpha   90.00
_cell.angle_beta   90.00
_cell.angle_gamma   90.00
#
_symmetry.space_group_name_H-M   'P 1'
#
loop_
_entity.id
_entity.type
_entity.pdbx_description
1 polymer ?
#
loop_
_entity_poly.entity_id
_entity_poly.type
_entity_poly.pdbx_seq_one_letter_code
_entity_poly.pdbx_strand_id
1 'polypeptide(L)'
;MDFEKVNRIAKVHHYKKKGFSNAKISRMLGIHRNTVISDLKKEPNEAVVWVESLANRKRKLDPYKETILSWLSDEPELSAAQIEDWLEEQFNYREAAPSTIRSYVRELRETYGIPKRLTYRNY
;
A
#
# COMPACT_ATOMS: atom_id res chain seq x y z
N MET A 1 -0.46 -11.64 5.84
CA MET A 1 -1.86 -12.01 5.53
C MET A 1 -2.78 -11.32 6.53
N ASP A 2 -3.79 -10.57 6.06
CA ASP A 2 -4.74 -9.84 6.92
C ASP A 2 -5.93 -10.76 7.29
N PHE A 3 -5.78 -11.51 8.38
CA PHE A 3 -6.75 -12.52 8.82
C PHE A 3 -8.13 -11.94 9.18
N GLU A 4 -8.19 -10.67 9.59
CA GLU A 4 -9.45 -9.97 9.91
C GLU A 4 -10.36 -9.86 8.67
N LYS A 5 -9.79 -9.52 7.50
CA LYS A 5 -10.55 -9.40 6.25
C LYS A 5 -11.09 -10.73 5.76
N VAL A 6 -10.29 -11.81 5.83
CA VAL A 6 -10.72 -13.16 5.43
C VAL A 6 -11.86 -13.63 6.33
N ASN A 7 -11.71 -13.48 7.65
CA ASN A 7 -12.74 -13.83 8.62
C ASN A 7 -14.04 -13.04 8.41
N ARG A 8 -13.94 -11.73 8.10
CA ARG A 8 -15.09 -10.89 7.79
C ARG A 8 -15.89 -11.42 6.60
N ILE A 9 -15.23 -11.75 5.49
CA ILE A 9 -15.88 -12.30 4.29
C ILE A 9 -16.59 -13.62 4.62
N ALA A 10 -15.91 -14.53 5.34
CA ALA A 10 -16.50 -15.79 5.76
C ALA A 10 -17.75 -15.60 6.64
N LYS A 11 -17.71 -14.67 7.61
CA LYS A 11 -18.86 -14.32 8.46
C LYS A 11 -20.02 -13.74 7.67
N VAL A 12 -19.75 -12.86 6.69
CA VAL A 12 -20.78 -12.29 5.81
C VAL A 12 -21.52 -13.40 5.05
N HIS A 13 -20.79 -14.35 4.46
CA HIS A 13 -21.38 -15.50 3.76
C HIS A 13 -22.14 -16.44 4.69
N HIS A 14 -21.61 -16.73 5.89
CA HIS A 14 -22.29 -17.52 6.91
C HIS A 14 -23.64 -16.93 7.30
N TYR A 15 -23.69 -15.63 7.57
CA TYR A 15 -24.93 -14.94 7.91
C TYR A 15 -25.90 -14.85 6.74
N LYS A 16 -25.38 -14.72 5.51
CA LYS A 16 -26.22 -14.74 4.31
C LYS A 16 -26.86 -16.10 4.10
N LYS A 17 -26.12 -17.20 4.30
CA LYS A 17 -26.63 -18.58 4.24
C LYS A 17 -27.70 -18.86 5.29
N LYS A 18 -27.63 -18.19 6.46
CA LYS A 18 -28.67 -18.21 7.50
C LYS A 18 -29.92 -17.38 7.17
N GLY A 19 -30.00 -16.74 6.00
CA GLY A 19 -31.17 -15.98 5.55
C GLY A 19 -31.22 -14.54 6.07
N PHE A 20 -30.14 -14.00 6.65
CA PHE A 20 -30.15 -12.61 7.10
C PHE A 20 -30.05 -11.62 5.93
N SER A 21 -30.76 -10.50 6.05
CA SER A 21 -30.69 -9.39 5.09
C SER A 21 -29.36 -8.65 5.20
N ASN A 22 -28.90 -8.05 4.11
CA ASN A 22 -27.62 -7.31 4.09
C ASN A 22 -27.60 -6.16 5.12
N ALA A 23 -28.76 -5.55 5.42
CA ALA A 23 -28.90 -4.53 6.44
C ALA A 23 -28.69 -5.10 7.86
N LYS A 24 -29.20 -6.30 8.14
CA LYS A 24 -28.98 -6.97 9.43
C LYS A 24 -27.52 -7.39 9.59
N ILE A 25 -26.90 -7.94 8.55
CA ILE A 25 -25.49 -8.34 8.55
C ILE A 25 -24.59 -7.12 8.81
N SER A 26 -24.85 -6.00 8.13
CA SER A 26 -24.15 -4.73 8.34
C SER A 26 -24.16 -4.28 9.80
N ARG A 27 -25.33 -4.29 10.45
CA ARG A 27 -25.46 -3.95 11.89
C ARG A 27 -24.75 -4.94 12.81
N MET A 28 -24.85 -6.25 12.54
CA MET A 28 -24.21 -7.28 13.36
C MET A 28 -22.69 -7.26 13.30
N LEU A 29 -22.12 -6.94 12.13
CA LEU A 29 -20.67 -6.90 11.91
C LEU A 29 -20.09 -5.49 12.05
N GLY A 30 -20.90 -4.46 12.32
CA GLY A 30 -20.46 -3.07 12.42
C GLY A 30 -19.81 -2.51 11.14
N ILE A 31 -20.14 -3.08 9.97
CA ILE A 31 -19.54 -2.70 8.68
C ILE A 31 -20.57 -2.05 7.77
N HIS A 32 -20.11 -1.20 6.85
CA HIS A 32 -20.99 -0.53 5.89
C HIS A 32 -21.70 -1.53 4.97
N ARG A 33 -22.95 -1.25 4.59
CA ARG A 33 -23.75 -2.13 3.72
C ARG A 33 -23.06 -2.42 2.38
N ASN A 34 -22.34 -1.45 1.82
CA ASN A 34 -21.59 -1.67 0.57
C ASN A 34 -20.45 -2.68 0.77
N THR A 35 -19.83 -2.71 1.95
CA THR A 35 -18.81 -3.71 2.30
C THR A 35 -19.43 -5.10 2.32
N VAL A 36 -20.61 -5.27 2.93
CA VAL A 36 -21.37 -6.54 2.89
C VAL A 36 -21.64 -6.98 1.45
N ILE A 37 -22.12 -6.07 0.59
CA ILE A 37 -22.37 -6.38 -0.83
C ILE A 37 -21.07 -6.78 -1.53
N SER A 38 -19.99 -6.04 -1.30
CA SER A 38 -18.70 -6.32 -1.92
C SER A 38 -18.08 -7.63 -1.47
N ASP A 39 -18.31 -8.03 -0.21
CA ASP A 39 -17.79 -9.28 0.35
C ASP A 39 -18.62 -10.47 -0.15
N LEU A 40 -19.94 -10.31 -0.32
CA LEU A 40 -20.79 -11.34 -0.94
C LEU A 40 -20.48 -11.61 -2.42
N LYS A 41 -19.88 -10.64 -3.13
CA LYS A 41 -19.41 -10.82 -4.50
C LYS A 41 -18.11 -11.64 -4.59
N LYS A 42 -17.40 -11.82 -3.48
CA LYS A 42 -16.16 -12.61 -3.43
C LYS A 42 -16.49 -13.98 -2.89
N GLU A 43 -16.10 -15.03 -3.58
CA GLU A 43 -16.27 -16.38 -3.05
C GLU A 43 -15.37 -16.59 -1.82
N PRO A 44 -15.83 -17.28 -0.77
CA PRO A 44 -15.03 -17.53 0.44
C PRO A 44 -13.68 -18.18 0.14
N ASN A 45 -13.63 -19.07 -0.85
CA ASN A 45 -12.41 -19.79 -1.23
C ASN A 45 -11.37 -18.87 -1.91
N GLU A 46 -11.82 -17.79 -2.55
CA GLU A 46 -10.96 -16.81 -3.21
C GLU A 46 -10.54 -15.66 -2.27
N ALA A 47 -11.17 -15.57 -1.09
CA ALA A 47 -10.92 -14.49 -0.13
C ALA A 47 -9.46 -14.46 0.34
N VAL A 48 -8.83 -15.63 0.53
CA VAL A 48 -7.43 -15.74 0.94
C VAL A 48 -6.52 -15.13 -0.14
N VAL A 49 -6.65 -15.60 -1.37
CA VAL A 49 -5.85 -15.11 -2.52
C VAL A 49 -6.06 -13.61 -2.73
N TRP A 50 -7.30 -13.13 -2.61
CA TRP A 50 -7.60 -11.71 -2.72
C TRP A 50 -6.91 -10.90 -1.62
N VAL A 51 -7.02 -11.32 -0.35
CA VAL A 51 -6.35 -10.63 0.76
C VAL A 51 -4.84 -10.66 0.61
N GLU A 52 -4.26 -11.75 0.12
CA GLU A 52 -2.83 -11.84 -0.18
C GLU A 52 -2.43 -10.89 -1.31
N SER A 53 -3.24 -10.79 -2.38
CA SER A 53 -3.00 -9.83 -3.46
C SER A 53 -3.07 -8.37 -3.00
N LEU A 54 -3.92 -8.07 -2.02
CA LEU A 54 -3.97 -6.73 -1.41
C LEU A 54 -2.69 -6.40 -0.65
N ALA A 55 -2.09 -7.39 0.00
CA ALA A 55 -0.81 -7.24 0.69
C ALA A 55 0.35 -7.13 -0.33
N ASN A 56 0.27 -7.86 -1.44
CA ASN A 56 1.28 -7.89 -2.50
C ASN A 56 1.09 -6.82 -3.58
N ARG A 57 0.31 -5.77 -3.31
CA ARG A 57 0.10 -4.70 -4.29
C ARG A 57 1.41 -3.96 -4.50
N LYS A 58 2.15 -4.34 -5.55
CA LYS A 58 3.41 -3.71 -5.94
C LYS A 58 3.17 -2.21 -6.10
N ARG A 59 3.90 -1.40 -5.34
CA ARG A 59 3.87 0.05 -5.50
C ARG A 59 4.57 0.36 -6.81
N LYS A 60 4.13 1.43 -7.48
CA LYS A 60 4.69 1.81 -8.78
C LYS A 60 6.21 2.08 -8.76
N LEU A 61 6.77 2.37 -7.58
CA LEU A 61 8.18 2.64 -7.37
C LEU A 61 8.99 1.41 -6.93
N ASP A 62 8.32 0.28 -6.63
CA ASP A 62 9.00 -0.96 -6.23
C ASP A 62 10.03 -1.44 -7.28
N PRO A 63 9.79 -1.33 -8.61
CA PRO A 63 10.80 -1.70 -9.60
C PRO A 63 12.11 -0.91 -9.49
N TYR A 64 12.06 0.31 -8.96
CA TYR A 64 13.22 1.18 -8.79
C TYR A 64 13.75 1.19 -7.36
N LYS A 65 13.23 0.34 -6.48
CA LYS A 65 13.56 0.32 -5.05
C LYS A 65 15.06 0.21 -4.81
N GLU A 66 15.70 -0.79 -5.42
CA GLU A 66 17.13 -1.06 -5.24
C GLU A 66 17.98 0.11 -5.74
N THR A 67 17.63 0.70 -6.88
CA THR A 67 18.30 1.88 -7.43
C THR A 67 18.15 3.11 -6.53
N ILE A 68 16.94 3.36 -6.02
CA ILE A 68 16.71 4.48 -5.09
C ILE A 68 17.50 4.25 -3.79
N LEU A 69 17.55 3.00 -3.30
CA LEU A 69 18.34 2.65 -2.11
C LEU A 69 19.83 2.83 -2.33
N SER A 70 20.38 2.47 -3.50
CA SER A 70 21.80 2.71 -3.79
C SER A 70 22.11 4.20 -3.78
N TRP A 71 21.30 5.03 -4.45
CA TRP A 71 21.46 6.49 -4.42
C TRP A 71 21.40 7.07 -3.00
N LEU A 72 20.43 6.63 -2.19
CA LEU A 72 20.29 7.08 -0.81
C LEU A 72 21.42 6.60 0.11
N SER A 73 22.03 5.46 -0.20
CA SER A 73 23.16 4.91 0.56
C SER A 73 24.46 5.66 0.22
N ASP A 74 24.65 5.98 -1.06
CA ASP A 74 25.80 6.73 -1.57
C ASP A 74 25.74 8.20 -1.13
N GLU A 75 24.57 8.83 -1.26
CA GLU A 75 24.32 10.23 -0.90
C GLU A 75 23.08 10.38 0.01
N PRO A 76 23.23 10.19 1.33
CA PRO A 76 22.12 10.32 2.29
C PRO A 76 21.47 11.71 2.34
N GLU A 77 22.06 12.74 1.73
CA GLU A 77 21.49 14.09 1.66
C GLU A 77 20.39 14.23 0.60
N LEU A 78 20.35 13.30 -0.37
CA LEU A 78 19.49 13.41 -1.54
C LEU A 78 18.03 13.63 -1.15
N SER A 79 17.49 14.71 -1.68
CA SER A 79 16.08 15.03 -1.56
C SER A 79 15.25 14.16 -2.50
N ALA A 80 14.00 13.92 -2.13
CA ALA A 80 13.08 13.19 -2.99
C ALA A 80 12.78 13.90 -4.32
N ALA A 81 13.00 15.22 -4.42
CA ALA A 81 12.89 15.95 -5.68
C ALA A 81 14.05 15.59 -6.62
N GLN A 82 15.28 15.52 -6.10
CA GLN A 82 16.43 15.05 -6.89
C GLN A 82 16.27 13.59 -7.33
N ILE A 83 15.70 12.74 -6.48
CA ILE A 83 15.38 11.36 -6.84
C ILE A 83 14.30 11.30 -7.93
N GLU A 84 13.31 12.20 -7.89
CA GLU A 84 12.30 12.33 -8.95
C GLU A 84 12.96 12.73 -10.28
N ASP A 85 13.82 13.73 -10.27
CA ASP A 85 14.58 14.17 -11.46
C ASP A 85 15.41 13.01 -12.03
N TRP A 86 16.12 12.25 -11.18
CA TRP A 86 16.91 11.09 -11.62
C TRP A 86 16.06 9.93 -12.14
N LEU A 87 14.87 9.70 -11.58
CA LEU A 87 13.94 8.70 -12.11
C LEU A 87 13.44 9.09 -13.52
N GLU A 88 13.22 10.38 -13.75
CA GLU A 88 12.86 10.89 -15.07
C GLU A 88 14.03 10.81 -16.06
N GLU A 89 15.22 11.24 -15.67
CA GLU A 89 16.41 11.25 -16.54
C GLU A 89 16.88 9.84 -16.91
N GLN A 90 16.95 8.92 -15.95
CA GLN A 90 17.53 7.59 -16.14
C GLN A 90 16.53 6.57 -16.70
N PHE A 91 15.24 6.72 -16.39
CA PHE A 91 14.21 5.73 -16.71
C PHE A 91 12.98 6.30 -17.43
N ASN A 92 12.93 7.61 -17.70
CA ASN A 92 11.75 8.31 -18.22
C ASN A 92 10.48 8.01 -17.40
N TYR A 93 10.63 7.84 -16.08
CA TYR A 93 9.54 7.46 -15.20
C TYR A 93 8.70 8.69 -14.80
N ARG A 94 7.40 8.67 -15.13
CA ARG A 94 6.44 9.78 -14.85
C ARG A 94 5.09 9.31 -14.28
N GLU A 95 5.02 8.06 -13.82
CA GLU A 95 3.73 7.45 -13.46
C GLU A 95 3.24 7.77 -12.04
N ALA A 96 4.12 8.27 -11.18
CA ALA A 96 3.81 8.63 -9.80
C ALA A 96 3.91 10.14 -9.61
N ALA A 97 3.01 10.70 -8.81
CA ALA A 97 3.09 12.09 -8.42
C ALA A 97 4.29 12.36 -7.49
N PRO A 98 4.82 13.60 -7.46
CA PRO A 98 5.92 14.00 -6.58
C PRO A 98 5.70 13.63 -5.09
N SER A 99 4.45 13.73 -4.62
CA SER A 99 4.08 13.38 -3.24
C SER A 99 4.22 11.88 -2.94
N THR A 100 3.97 11.03 -3.94
CA THR A 100 4.15 9.58 -3.85
C THR A 100 5.63 9.23 -3.76
N ILE A 101 6.47 9.87 -4.59
CA ILE A 101 7.94 9.69 -4.56
C ILE A 101 8.49 10.13 -3.21
N ARG A 102 8.09 11.31 -2.71
CA ARG A 102 8.45 11.79 -1.36
C ARG A 102 8.12 10.80 -0.26
N SER A 103 6.89 10.29 -0.26
CA SER A 103 6.43 9.34 0.76
C SER A 103 7.19 8.02 0.68
N TYR A 104 7.46 7.55 -0.53
CA TYR A 104 8.23 6.33 -0.78
C TYR A 104 9.68 6.45 -0.30
N VAL A 105 10.36 7.54 -0.66
CA VAL A 105 11.74 7.82 -0.21
C VAL A 105 11.81 7.92 1.30
N ARG A 106 10.84 8.60 1.94
CA ARG A 106 10.76 8.70 3.40
C ARG A 106 10.65 7.32 4.04
N GLU A 107 9.76 6.47 3.54
CA GLU A 107 9.57 5.11 4.05
C GLU A 107 10.82 4.25 3.87
N LEU A 108 11.53 4.36 2.73
CA LEU A 108 12.82 3.69 2.54
C LEU A 108 13.84 4.15 3.58
N ARG A 109 13.93 5.45 3.85
CA ARG A 109 14.83 5.98 4.88
C ARG A 109 14.49 5.45 6.27
N GLU A 110 13.21 5.40 6.63
CA GLU A 110 12.75 4.86 7.90
C GLU A 110 13.03 3.35 8.01
N THR A 111 12.76 2.60 6.94
CA THR A 111 12.91 1.13 6.91
C THR A 111 14.38 0.70 6.96
N TYR A 112 15.26 1.41 6.27
CA TYR A 112 16.69 1.06 6.16
C TYR A 112 17.59 1.92 7.07
N GLY A 113 17.00 2.78 7.91
CA GLY A 113 17.74 3.61 8.86
C GLY A 113 18.70 4.61 8.20
N ILE A 114 18.31 5.22 7.07
CA ILE A 114 19.14 6.17 6.32
C ILE A 114 18.78 7.62 6.76
N PRO A 115 19.50 8.23 7.71
CA PRO A 115 19.20 9.58 8.15
C PRO A 115 19.45 10.56 7.01
N LYS A 116 18.50 11.46 6.77
CA LYS A 116 18.74 12.63 5.94
C LYS A 116 19.60 13.57 6.77
N ARG A 117 20.90 13.71 6.47
CA ARG A 117 21.66 14.76 7.15
C ARG A 117 21.14 16.09 6.57
N LEU A 118 21.04 17.07 7.44
CA LEU A 118 20.62 18.41 7.06
C LEU A 118 21.92 19.19 6.94
N THR A 119 22.46 19.25 5.74
CA THR A 119 23.54 20.18 5.43
C THR A 119 22.98 21.60 5.51
N TYR A 120 23.22 22.28 6.62
CA TYR A 120 22.99 23.72 6.73
C TYR A 120 23.89 24.41 5.70
N ARG A 121 23.30 25.07 4.71
CA ARG A 121 24.04 26.02 3.86
C ARG A 121 24.47 27.17 4.76
N ASN A 122 25.76 27.21 5.12
CA ASN A 122 26.36 28.43 5.64
C ASN A 122 26.49 29.41 4.46
N TYR A 123 25.78 30.54 4.57
CA TYR A 123 25.90 31.70 3.70
C TYR A 123 27.02 32.62 4.18
#